data_AF-A0A2N2JIZ0-F1
#
_entry.id   AF-A0A2N2JIZ0-F1
#
_cell.length_a   1.000
_cell.length_b   1.000
_cell.length_c   1.000
_cell.angle_alpha   90.00
_cell.angle_beta   90.00
_cell.angle_gamma   90.00
#
_symmetry.space_group_name_H-M   'P 1'
#
loop_
_entity.id
_entity.type
_entity.pdbx_description
1 polymer ?
#
loop_
_entity_poly.entity_id
_entity_poly.type
_entity_poly.pdbx_seq_one_letter_code
_entity_poly.pdbx_strand_id
1 'polypeptide(L)'
;MAAASEALTRFMDSLDRGVTSREDLERLDLVSLEAVTDPAEKTQATDALAAKLKAPTEDPRLVDALATLRTPAALDALTWASRSAPPLTRARAARRLWTIRRDPNALANLQAVARLDADIVAEEVLPALLEIGSDEALDVAMSMVVSSARRSVRASALHAISLHYGLEAYEHIATGPVWDLTLGVTSRFPSVRARSLDRLRDLVAKRRMGADDAALGIACEADDWSSELAAVVAASQDPTRSFDQGGLAALAGGERAWAVNLVMRGLEQGQARAEEALETLGGERAKLALADWRAGRVDPE
;
A
#
# COMPACT_ATOMS: atom_id res chain seq x y z
N MET A 1 -31.42 38.51 10.78
CA MET A 1 -30.67 37.33 10.28
C MET A 1 -31.33 36.91 8.99
N ALA A 2 -30.57 36.82 7.89
CA ALA A 2 -31.07 36.21 6.67
C ALA A 2 -31.34 34.72 6.92
N ALA A 3 -32.35 34.14 6.26
CA ALA A 3 -32.58 32.70 6.31
C ALA A 3 -31.38 31.99 5.65
N ALA A 4 -30.95 30.87 6.22
CA ALA A 4 -29.91 30.03 5.63
C ALA A 4 -30.34 29.54 4.24
N SER A 5 -29.39 29.46 3.32
CA SER A 5 -29.59 28.89 2.00
C SER A 5 -30.04 27.42 2.09
N GLU A 6 -30.75 26.97 1.06
CA GLU A 6 -31.13 25.56 0.93
C GLU A 6 -29.89 24.65 0.90
N ALA A 7 -28.81 25.11 0.28
CA ALA A 7 -27.53 24.40 0.21
C ALA A 7 -26.91 24.19 1.60
N LEU A 8 -26.81 25.26 2.40
CA LEU A 8 -26.31 25.14 3.77
C LEU A 8 -27.21 24.23 4.62
N THR A 9 -28.53 24.40 4.52
CA THR A 9 -29.50 23.61 5.28
C THR A 9 -29.34 22.11 4.98
N ARG A 10 -29.31 21.72 3.70
CA ARG A 10 -29.10 20.33 3.28
C ARG A 10 -27.80 19.74 3.79
N PHE A 11 -26.71 20.52 3.72
CA PHE A 11 -25.42 20.07 4.24
C PHE A 11 -25.47 19.85 5.75
N MET A 12 -26.00 20.80 6.52
CA MET A 12 -26.14 20.69 7.97
C MET A 12 -27.02 19.49 8.37
N ASP A 13 -28.12 19.25 7.65
CA ASP A 13 -28.97 18.07 7.85
C ASP A 13 -28.23 16.75 7.57
N SER A 14 -27.29 16.74 6.62
CA SER A 14 -26.43 15.57 6.37
C SER A 14 -25.40 15.37 7.48
N LEU A 15 -24.91 16.47 8.07
CA LEU A 15 -23.94 16.45 9.16
C LEU A 15 -24.58 16.00 10.48
N ASP A 16 -25.85 16.28 10.71
CA ASP A 16 -26.57 15.99 11.96
C ASP A 16 -27.27 14.63 11.99
N ARG A 17 -27.61 14.06 10.83
CA ARG A 17 -28.23 12.73 10.75
C ARG A 17 -27.40 11.60 11.34
N GLY A 18 -26.08 11.78 11.46
CA GLY A 18 -25.17 10.70 11.89
C GLY A 18 -25.11 9.56 10.87
N VAL A 19 -24.47 8.46 11.22
CA VAL A 19 -24.41 7.26 10.37
C VAL A 19 -25.60 6.35 10.70
N THR A 20 -26.57 6.24 9.81
CA THR A 20 -27.76 5.38 10.00
C THR A 20 -27.85 4.23 8.99
N SER A 21 -27.02 4.27 7.94
CA SER A 21 -26.96 3.28 6.86
C SER A 21 -25.55 3.12 6.31
N ARG A 22 -25.34 2.10 5.46
CA ARG A 22 -24.06 1.90 4.75
C ARG A 22 -23.77 3.01 3.74
N GLU A 23 -24.79 3.62 3.13
CA GLU A 23 -24.60 4.80 2.26
C GLU A 23 -24.18 6.04 3.07
N ASP A 24 -24.72 6.20 4.29
CA ASP A 24 -24.29 7.30 5.16
C ASP A 24 -22.80 7.16 5.53
N LEU A 25 -22.26 5.94 5.61
CA LEU A 25 -20.82 5.74 5.82
C LEU A 25 -19.97 6.35 4.70
N GLU A 26 -20.53 6.52 3.50
CA GLU A 26 -19.73 6.82 2.33
C GLU A 26 -19.54 8.34 2.12
N ARG A 27 -20.55 9.22 2.29
CA ARG A 27 -20.36 10.68 2.02
C ARG A 27 -21.29 11.61 2.81
N LEU A 28 -20.73 12.71 3.34
CA LEU A 28 -21.47 13.95 3.61
C LEU A 28 -21.97 14.55 2.28
N ASP A 29 -23.01 15.39 2.30
CA ASP A 29 -23.51 16.08 1.09
C ASP A 29 -22.54 17.22 0.68
N LEU A 30 -21.36 16.83 0.18
CA LEU A 30 -20.30 17.74 -0.25
C LEU A 30 -20.73 18.60 -1.45
N VAL A 31 -21.65 18.11 -2.28
CA VAL A 31 -22.21 18.87 -3.41
C VAL A 31 -22.97 20.08 -2.88
N SER A 32 -23.80 19.90 -1.86
CA SER A 32 -24.49 21.02 -1.20
C SER A 32 -23.50 21.97 -0.52
N LEU A 33 -22.43 21.44 0.10
CA LEU A 33 -21.37 22.27 0.69
C LEU A 33 -20.64 23.14 -0.34
N GLU A 34 -20.33 22.60 -1.52
CA GLU A 34 -19.71 23.32 -2.64
C GLU A 34 -20.62 24.44 -3.18
N ALA A 35 -21.94 24.24 -3.13
CA ALA A 35 -22.93 25.22 -3.57
C ALA A 35 -23.10 26.40 -2.58
N VAL A 36 -22.57 26.31 -1.36
CA VAL A 36 -22.57 27.43 -0.39
C VAL A 36 -21.62 28.51 -0.88
N THR A 37 -22.15 29.67 -1.27
CA THR A 37 -21.36 30.79 -1.80
C THR A 37 -21.23 31.96 -0.82
N ASP A 38 -22.17 32.11 0.12
CA ASP A 38 -22.14 33.18 1.13
C ASP A 38 -20.99 32.96 2.14
N PRO A 39 -20.09 33.94 2.35
CA PRO A 39 -19.02 33.85 3.33
C PRO A 39 -19.49 33.56 4.76
N ALA A 40 -20.62 34.12 5.20
CA ALA A 40 -21.15 33.89 6.54
C ALA A 40 -21.62 32.44 6.72
N GLU A 41 -22.24 31.87 5.68
CA GLU A 41 -22.65 30.47 5.67
C GLU A 41 -21.45 29.52 5.62
N LYS A 42 -20.39 29.86 4.86
CA LYS A 42 -19.13 29.12 4.89
C LYS A 42 -18.47 29.13 6.26
N THR A 43 -18.49 30.26 6.96
CA THR A 43 -18.01 30.35 8.34
C THR A 43 -18.84 29.44 9.24
N GLN A 44 -20.17 29.50 9.15
CA GLN A 44 -21.06 28.64 9.94
C GLN A 44 -20.79 27.14 9.69
N ALA A 45 -20.66 26.71 8.44
CA ALA A 45 -20.32 25.33 8.09
C ALA A 45 -18.92 24.93 8.60
N THR A 46 -17.94 25.84 8.51
CA THR A 46 -16.57 25.61 9.01
C THR A 46 -16.58 25.38 10.53
N ASP A 47 -17.28 26.23 11.28
CA ASP A 47 -17.34 26.14 12.74
C ASP A 47 -18.02 24.85 13.20
N ALA A 48 -19.11 24.46 12.54
CA ALA A 48 -19.80 23.21 12.82
C ALA A 48 -18.90 21.98 12.57
N LEU A 49 -18.21 21.95 11.43
CA LEU A 49 -17.26 20.88 11.10
C LEU A 49 -16.08 20.83 12.07
N ALA A 50 -15.48 21.98 12.38
CA ALA A 50 -14.35 22.06 13.30
C ALA A 50 -14.72 21.65 14.73
N ALA A 51 -15.95 21.96 15.18
CA ALA A 51 -16.46 21.50 16.46
C ALA A 51 -16.63 19.97 16.49
N LYS A 52 -17.23 19.37 15.46
CA LYS A 52 -17.36 17.90 15.38
C LYS A 52 -16.02 17.19 15.24
N LEU A 53 -15.07 17.77 14.50
CA LEU A 53 -13.73 17.22 14.31
C LEU A 53 -12.95 17.13 15.63
N LYS A 54 -13.22 18.04 16.58
CA LYS A 54 -12.62 18.05 17.93
C LYS A 54 -13.37 17.18 18.94
N ALA A 55 -14.54 16.68 18.60
CA ALA A 55 -15.27 15.74 19.44
C ALA A 55 -14.54 14.37 19.46
N PRO A 56 -14.72 13.54 20.50
CA PRO A 56 -14.13 12.20 20.59
C PRO A 56 -14.82 11.20 19.66
N THR A 57 -15.03 11.58 18.40
CA THR A 57 -15.63 10.76 17.35
C THR A 57 -14.64 10.68 16.19
N GLU A 58 -14.25 9.47 15.80
CA GLU A 58 -13.41 9.27 14.62
C GLU A 58 -14.30 9.31 13.37
N ASP A 59 -14.45 10.51 12.80
CA ASP A 59 -15.15 10.71 11.54
C ASP A 59 -14.22 11.35 10.50
N PRO A 60 -13.52 10.54 9.67
CA PRO A 60 -12.60 11.05 8.68
C PRO A 60 -13.31 11.81 7.54
N ARG A 61 -14.63 11.69 7.38
CA ARG A 61 -15.40 12.43 6.35
C ARG A 61 -15.39 13.94 6.59
N LEU A 62 -15.26 14.35 7.85
CA LEU A 62 -15.16 15.77 8.24
C LEU A 62 -13.94 16.46 7.60
N VAL A 63 -12.86 15.71 7.37
CA VAL A 63 -11.65 16.22 6.72
C VAL A 63 -11.92 16.62 5.28
N ASP A 64 -12.66 15.79 4.53
CA ASP A 64 -12.99 16.06 3.13
C ASP A 64 -13.95 17.26 3.01
N ALA A 65 -14.89 17.40 3.95
CA ALA A 65 -15.76 18.57 4.02
C ALA A 65 -14.99 19.88 4.31
N LEU A 66 -14.07 19.86 5.29
CA LEU A 66 -13.21 21.02 5.57
C LEU A 66 -12.30 21.36 4.38
N ALA A 67 -11.75 20.34 3.71
CA ALA A 67 -10.93 20.50 2.51
C ALA A 67 -11.71 21.13 1.34
N THR A 68 -13.01 20.90 1.28
CA THR A 68 -13.92 21.47 0.27
C THR A 68 -14.13 22.97 0.47
N LEU A 69 -14.28 23.41 1.73
CA LEU A 69 -14.54 24.82 2.06
C LEU A 69 -13.37 25.76 1.73
N ARG A 70 -12.13 25.29 1.91
CA ARG A 70 -10.88 26.03 1.65
C ARG A 70 -10.79 27.42 2.30
N THR A 71 -11.54 27.66 3.36
CA THR A 71 -11.45 28.90 4.15
C THR A 71 -10.20 28.85 5.06
N PRO A 72 -9.62 30.00 5.46
CA PRO A 72 -8.50 30.01 6.40
C PRO A 72 -8.79 29.22 7.69
N ALA A 73 -9.98 29.39 8.27
CA ALA A 73 -10.41 28.65 9.46
C ALA A 73 -10.54 27.13 9.21
N ALA A 74 -10.98 26.70 8.02
CA ALA A 74 -11.02 25.28 7.68
C ALA A 74 -9.60 24.71 7.53
N LEU A 75 -8.67 25.46 6.96
CA LEU A 75 -7.26 25.06 6.89
C LEU A 75 -6.61 24.99 8.27
N ASP A 76 -6.97 25.89 9.20
CA ASP A 76 -6.50 25.83 10.59
C ASP A 76 -7.06 24.59 11.31
N ALA A 77 -8.34 24.26 11.09
CA ALA A 77 -8.95 23.04 11.61
C ALA A 77 -8.27 21.77 11.06
N LEU A 78 -7.96 21.73 9.75
CA LEU A 78 -7.18 20.65 9.15
C LEU A 78 -5.75 20.57 9.71
N THR A 79 -5.10 21.72 9.93
CA THR A 79 -3.76 21.79 10.53
C THR A 79 -3.76 21.18 11.92
N TRP A 80 -4.76 21.53 12.75
CA TRP A 80 -4.97 20.90 14.05
C TRP A 80 -5.20 19.38 13.91
N ALA A 81 -6.11 18.96 13.02
CA ALA A 81 -6.42 17.55 12.84
C ALA A 81 -5.20 16.72 12.43
N SER A 82 -4.36 17.24 11.53
CA SER A 82 -3.15 16.56 11.07
C SER A 82 -2.13 16.27 12.19
N ARG A 83 -2.26 16.94 13.34
CA ARG A 83 -1.36 16.80 14.49
C ARG A 83 -2.01 16.08 15.67
N SER A 84 -3.30 16.29 15.90
CA SER A 84 -3.95 15.96 17.18
C SER A 84 -5.16 15.04 17.09
N ALA A 85 -5.73 14.82 15.90
CA ALA A 85 -6.90 13.94 15.75
C ALA A 85 -6.53 12.44 15.92
N PRO A 86 -7.48 11.50 15.88
CA PRO A 86 -7.18 10.08 15.74
C PRO A 86 -6.35 9.77 14.47
N PRO A 87 -5.62 8.63 14.41
CA PRO A 87 -4.65 8.36 13.35
C PRO A 87 -5.20 8.43 11.92
N LEU A 88 -6.41 7.90 11.66
CA LEU A 88 -7.01 7.93 10.32
C LEU A 88 -7.29 9.36 9.87
N THR A 89 -7.94 10.14 10.74
CA THR A 89 -8.22 11.57 10.54
C THR A 89 -6.94 12.39 10.39
N ARG A 90 -5.89 12.07 11.15
CA ARG A 90 -4.55 12.70 11.03
C ARG A 90 -3.97 12.49 9.64
N ALA A 91 -3.92 11.25 9.15
CA ALA A 91 -3.37 10.93 7.84
C ALA A 91 -4.15 11.61 6.71
N ARG A 92 -5.48 11.52 6.75
CA ARG A 92 -6.34 12.17 5.74
C ARG A 92 -6.17 13.69 5.75
N ALA A 93 -6.09 14.31 6.93
CA ALA A 93 -5.87 15.76 7.04
C ALA A 93 -4.49 16.18 6.51
N ALA A 94 -3.43 15.44 6.84
CA ALA A 94 -2.09 15.69 6.31
C ALA A 94 -2.06 15.60 4.78
N ARG A 95 -2.71 14.56 4.21
CA ARG A 95 -2.87 14.41 2.76
C ARG A 95 -3.59 15.60 2.13
N ARG A 96 -4.75 16.00 2.66
CA ARG A 96 -5.51 17.15 2.12
C ARG A 96 -4.74 18.47 2.20
N LEU A 97 -4.01 18.70 3.30
CA LEU A 97 -3.16 19.90 3.44
C LEU A 97 -2.03 19.92 2.40
N TRP A 98 -1.46 18.75 2.07
CA TRP A 98 -0.52 18.64 0.97
C TRP A 98 -1.17 18.98 -0.38
N THR A 99 -2.31 18.36 -0.71
CA THR A 99 -3.01 18.60 -1.98
C THR A 99 -3.41 20.08 -2.15
N ILE A 100 -3.89 20.73 -1.09
CA ILE A 100 -4.41 22.10 -1.15
C ILE A 100 -3.29 23.14 -1.19
N ARG A 101 -2.28 23.02 -0.32
CA ARG A 101 -1.28 24.08 -0.11
C ARG A 101 0.17 23.60 -0.02
N ARG A 102 0.44 22.33 -0.34
CA ARG A 102 1.77 21.70 -0.22
C ARG A 102 2.37 21.90 1.17
N ASP A 103 1.57 21.65 2.22
CA ASP A 103 2.01 21.86 3.60
C ASP A 103 3.32 21.09 3.88
N PRO A 104 4.42 21.76 4.27
CA PRO A 104 5.71 21.12 4.47
C PRO A 104 5.72 20.12 5.63
N ASN A 105 4.74 20.19 6.55
CA ASN A 105 4.63 19.27 7.67
C ASN A 105 3.86 17.98 7.31
N ALA A 106 3.25 17.91 6.13
CA ALA A 106 2.42 16.76 5.74
C ALA A 106 3.21 15.44 5.81
N LEU A 107 4.44 15.44 5.30
CA LEU A 107 5.31 14.25 5.31
C LEU A 107 5.62 13.78 6.74
N ALA A 108 6.04 14.70 7.62
CA ALA A 108 6.34 14.38 9.01
C ALA A 108 5.11 13.84 9.77
N ASN A 109 3.93 14.42 9.52
CA ASN A 109 2.68 13.94 10.12
C ASN A 109 2.29 12.55 9.61
N LEU A 110 2.44 12.28 8.31
CA LEU A 110 2.20 10.97 7.71
C LEU A 110 3.15 9.90 8.27
N GLN A 111 4.44 10.22 8.40
CA GLN A 111 5.44 9.37 9.05
C GLN A 111 5.06 9.05 10.50
N ALA A 112 4.55 10.04 11.24
CA ALA A 112 4.13 9.84 12.63
C ALA A 112 2.93 8.89 12.72
N VAL A 113 1.93 9.03 11.83
CA VAL A 113 0.77 8.13 11.77
C VAL A 113 1.18 6.71 11.41
N ALA A 114 2.12 6.56 10.47
CA ALA A 114 2.56 5.25 10.01
C ALA A 114 3.14 4.34 11.09
N ARG A 115 3.62 4.92 12.18
CA ARG A 115 4.19 4.19 13.32
C ARG A 115 3.12 3.70 14.30
N LEU A 116 1.88 4.16 14.18
CA LEU A 116 0.81 3.90 15.13
C LEU A 116 -0.07 2.71 14.73
N ASP A 117 -0.38 2.57 13.44
CA ASP A 117 -1.32 1.57 12.96
C ASP A 117 -0.98 1.13 11.53
N ALA A 118 -0.83 -0.18 11.35
CA ALA A 118 -0.43 -0.78 10.08
C ALA A 118 -1.57 -0.84 9.05
N ASP A 119 -2.84 -0.87 9.47
CA ASP A 119 -3.98 -0.93 8.53
C ASP A 119 -4.23 0.45 7.90
N ILE A 120 -4.11 1.51 8.70
CA ILE A 120 -4.20 2.90 8.25
C ILE A 120 -3.07 3.25 7.26
N VAL A 121 -1.91 2.60 7.39
CA VAL A 121 -0.78 2.79 6.47
C VAL A 121 -1.16 2.46 5.03
N ALA A 122 -1.83 1.33 4.81
CA ALA A 122 -2.22 0.86 3.48
C ALA A 122 -3.23 1.79 2.81
N GLU A 123 -4.25 2.23 3.56
CA GLU A 123 -5.40 2.93 2.98
C GLU A 123 -5.17 4.42 2.78
N GLU A 124 -4.48 5.09 3.72
CA GLU A 124 -4.37 6.57 3.71
C GLU A 124 -2.94 7.05 3.58
N VAL A 125 -2.00 6.45 4.30
CA VAL A 125 -0.63 6.98 4.37
C VAL A 125 0.13 6.73 3.07
N LEU A 126 0.11 5.51 2.55
CA LEU A 126 0.84 5.16 1.33
C LEU A 126 0.38 5.96 0.11
N PRO A 127 -0.93 6.08 -0.19
CA PRO A 127 -1.40 6.96 -1.26
C PRO A 127 -0.97 8.42 -1.06
N ALA A 128 -1.00 8.92 0.18
CA ALA A 128 -0.60 10.29 0.48
C ALA A 128 0.90 10.53 0.23
N LEU A 129 1.77 9.58 0.60
CA LEU A 129 3.22 9.67 0.36
C LEU A 129 3.54 9.64 -1.14
N LEU A 130 2.86 8.78 -1.90
CA LEU A 130 3.04 8.71 -3.35
C LEU A 130 2.55 10.00 -4.04
N GLU A 131 1.48 10.63 -3.53
CA GLU A 131 1.01 11.94 -4.00
C GLU A 131 1.97 13.09 -3.65
N ILE A 132 2.81 12.95 -2.61
CA ILE A 132 3.91 13.88 -2.33
C ILE A 132 4.99 13.80 -3.40
N GLY A 133 5.33 12.60 -3.86
CA GLY A 133 6.23 12.39 -5.00
C GLY A 133 7.67 12.86 -4.78
N SER A 134 8.09 13.14 -3.54
CA SER A 134 9.48 13.43 -3.19
C SER A 134 10.26 12.14 -2.92
N ASP A 135 11.58 12.19 -3.09
CA ASP A 135 12.48 11.05 -2.79
C ASP A 135 12.33 10.62 -1.33
N GLU A 136 12.22 11.60 -0.42
CA GLU A 136 12.00 11.33 1.01
C GLU A 136 10.66 10.62 1.25
N ALA A 137 9.57 11.02 0.58
CA ALA A 137 8.29 10.36 0.72
C ALA A 137 8.30 8.93 0.16
N LEU A 138 9.04 8.69 -0.94
CA LEU A 138 9.26 7.37 -1.49
C LEU A 138 10.08 6.50 -0.51
N ASP A 139 11.15 7.03 0.07
CA ASP A 139 11.96 6.29 1.04
C ASP A 139 11.15 5.89 2.27
N VAL A 140 10.25 6.77 2.73
CA VAL A 140 9.30 6.45 3.80
C VAL A 140 8.36 5.33 3.36
N ALA A 141 7.73 5.44 2.18
CA ALA A 141 6.83 4.40 1.67
C ALA A 141 7.55 3.04 1.54
N MET A 142 8.79 3.04 1.05
CA MET A 142 9.65 1.86 0.95
C MET A 142 10.03 1.29 2.31
N SER A 143 10.29 2.15 3.31
CA SER A 143 10.59 1.70 4.67
C SER A 143 9.42 0.95 5.30
N MET A 144 8.18 1.37 5.03
CA MET A 144 6.96 0.70 5.51
C MET A 144 6.80 -0.71 4.94
N VAL A 145 7.23 -0.92 3.69
CA VAL A 145 7.27 -2.25 3.07
C VAL A 145 8.20 -3.19 3.84
N VAL A 146 9.34 -2.70 4.34
CA VAL A 146 10.33 -3.54 5.04
C VAL A 146 10.01 -3.73 6.51
N SER A 147 9.54 -2.68 7.18
CA SER A 147 9.33 -2.68 8.63
C SER A 147 8.02 -3.33 9.06
N SER A 148 7.06 -3.51 8.15
CA SER A 148 5.77 -4.11 8.51
C SER A 148 5.89 -5.63 8.65
N ALA A 149 5.55 -6.15 9.84
CA ALA A 149 5.38 -7.58 10.06
C ALA A 149 4.19 -8.15 9.26
N ARG A 150 3.16 -7.33 8.99
CA ARG A 150 1.94 -7.77 8.29
C ARG A 150 2.17 -7.89 6.80
N ARG A 151 2.00 -9.10 6.28
CA ARG A 151 2.09 -9.40 4.83
C ARG A 151 1.14 -8.54 3.99
N SER A 152 -0.09 -8.34 4.46
CA SER A 152 -1.11 -7.53 3.76
C SER A 152 -0.63 -6.11 3.50
N VAL A 153 -0.05 -5.46 4.51
CA VAL A 153 0.48 -4.10 4.40
C VAL A 153 1.64 -4.02 3.41
N ARG A 154 2.56 -5.00 3.44
CA ARG A 154 3.65 -5.08 2.45
C ARG A 154 3.13 -5.23 1.03
N ALA A 155 2.11 -6.09 0.84
CA ALA A 155 1.49 -6.31 -0.46
C ALA A 155 0.78 -5.04 -0.97
N SER A 156 -0.01 -4.38 -0.12
CA SER A 156 -0.71 -3.13 -0.47
C SER A 156 0.27 -2.01 -0.79
N ALA A 157 1.35 -1.87 -0.03
CA ALA A 157 2.40 -0.89 -0.28
C ALA A 157 3.09 -1.11 -1.62
N LEU A 158 3.50 -2.35 -1.90
CA LEU A 158 4.08 -2.70 -3.20
C LEU A 158 3.10 -2.41 -4.34
N HIS A 159 1.83 -2.80 -4.18
CA HIS A 159 0.81 -2.57 -5.20
C HIS A 159 0.64 -1.08 -5.48
N ALA A 160 0.49 -0.25 -4.45
CA ALA A 160 0.36 1.19 -4.57
C ALA A 160 1.59 1.82 -5.28
N ILE A 161 2.81 1.42 -4.90
CA ILE A 161 4.05 1.86 -5.55
C ILE A 161 4.06 1.42 -7.02
N SER A 162 3.68 0.18 -7.30
CA SER A 162 3.68 -0.37 -8.66
C SER A 162 2.71 0.36 -9.57
N LEU A 163 1.47 0.60 -9.12
CA LEU A 163 0.48 1.41 -9.84
C LEU A 163 1.00 2.83 -10.10
N HIS A 164 1.55 3.48 -9.07
CA HIS A 164 2.01 4.87 -9.18
C HIS A 164 3.14 5.05 -10.20
N TYR A 165 4.05 4.08 -10.30
CA TYR A 165 5.16 4.09 -11.26
C TYR A 165 4.88 3.27 -12.53
N GLY A 166 3.62 2.85 -12.75
CA GLY A 166 3.24 2.07 -13.92
C GLY A 166 4.08 0.80 -14.10
N LEU A 167 4.48 0.14 -13.00
CA LEU A 167 5.21 -1.14 -13.03
C LEU A 167 4.22 -2.31 -13.21
N GLU A 168 3.17 -2.12 -14.00
CA GLU A 168 2.07 -3.06 -14.13
C GLU A 168 2.39 -4.10 -15.21
N ALA A 169 2.67 -5.32 -14.77
CA ALA A 169 2.67 -6.51 -15.62
C ALA A 169 1.84 -7.63 -14.97
N TYR A 170 0.75 -7.24 -14.28
CA TYR A 170 -0.11 -8.16 -13.52
C TYR A 170 -0.96 -9.08 -14.40
N GLU A 171 -1.09 -8.79 -15.70
CA GLU A 171 -1.87 -9.62 -16.64
C GLU A 171 -1.22 -11.01 -16.85
N HIS A 172 0.09 -11.14 -16.60
CA HIS A 172 0.82 -12.40 -16.67
C HIS A 172 1.25 -12.86 -15.28
N ILE A 173 0.25 -13.32 -14.51
CA ILE A 173 0.35 -13.73 -13.10
C ILE A 173 1.39 -14.85 -12.87
N ALA A 174 1.85 -15.54 -13.91
CA ALA A 174 2.70 -16.71 -13.76
C ALA A 174 4.22 -16.41 -13.77
N THR A 175 4.77 -15.63 -14.70
CA THR A 175 6.24 -15.57 -14.91
C THR A 175 6.82 -14.15 -14.93
N GLY A 176 5.98 -13.12 -14.73
CA GLY A 176 6.39 -11.72 -14.80
C GLY A 176 7.40 -11.29 -13.72
N PRO A 177 8.41 -10.48 -14.06
CA PRO A 177 9.37 -9.90 -13.11
C PRO A 177 8.75 -9.08 -11.96
N VAL A 178 7.57 -8.49 -12.17
CA VAL A 178 6.78 -7.76 -11.15
C VAL A 178 6.12 -8.71 -10.16
N TRP A 179 5.64 -9.85 -10.64
CA TRP A 179 5.11 -10.90 -9.77
C TRP A 179 6.22 -11.49 -8.90
N ASP A 180 7.39 -11.71 -9.47
CA ASP A 180 8.60 -12.15 -8.76
C ASP A 180 8.99 -11.18 -7.63
N LEU A 181 8.92 -9.87 -7.87
CA LEU A 181 9.08 -8.83 -6.85
C LEU A 181 8.00 -8.91 -5.77
N THR A 182 6.75 -9.18 -6.15
CA THR A 182 5.63 -9.33 -5.22
C THR A 182 5.85 -10.46 -4.24
N LEU A 183 6.29 -11.62 -4.73
CA LEU A 183 6.61 -12.76 -3.87
C LEU A 183 7.83 -12.49 -2.99
N GLY A 184 8.84 -11.81 -3.51
CA GLY A 184 10.04 -11.43 -2.76
C GLY A 184 9.77 -10.42 -1.63
N VAL A 185 9.04 -9.34 -1.90
CA VAL A 185 8.69 -8.29 -0.92
C VAL A 185 7.75 -8.82 0.16
N THR A 186 6.85 -9.75 -0.18
CA THR A 186 5.90 -10.31 0.78
C THR A 186 6.45 -11.50 1.57
N SER A 187 7.66 -11.97 1.24
CA SER A 187 8.32 -13.12 1.88
C SER A 187 8.45 -12.97 3.41
N ARG A 188 8.41 -14.11 4.13
CA ARG A 188 8.67 -14.16 5.57
C ARG A 188 10.17 -14.18 5.91
N PHE A 189 11.04 -14.32 4.91
CA PHE A 189 12.50 -14.26 5.05
C PHE A 189 13.01 -12.82 4.90
N PRO A 190 13.56 -12.19 5.97
CA PRO A 190 13.98 -10.78 5.94
C PRO A 190 15.00 -10.45 4.85
N SER A 191 15.95 -11.35 4.58
CA SER A 191 17.00 -11.12 3.59
C SER A 191 16.44 -11.14 2.16
N VAL A 192 15.45 -12.01 1.89
CA VAL A 192 14.73 -12.04 0.60
C VAL A 192 13.95 -10.76 0.40
N ARG A 193 13.27 -10.27 1.44
CA ARG A 193 12.54 -9.00 1.39
C ARG A 193 13.46 -7.82 1.11
N ALA A 194 14.55 -7.69 1.86
CA ALA A 194 15.51 -6.59 1.71
C ALA A 194 16.03 -6.51 0.27
N ARG A 195 16.46 -7.64 -0.28
CA ARG A 195 16.95 -7.73 -1.66
C ARG A 195 15.87 -7.36 -2.70
N SER A 196 14.63 -7.78 -2.45
CA SER A 196 13.51 -7.48 -3.34
C SER A 196 13.11 -6.00 -3.28
N LEU A 197 13.23 -5.37 -2.12
CA LEU A 197 13.03 -3.93 -1.97
C LEU A 197 14.11 -3.13 -2.72
N ASP A 198 15.38 -3.53 -2.63
CA ASP A 198 16.45 -2.85 -3.37
C ASP A 198 16.23 -2.92 -4.88
N ARG A 199 15.74 -4.07 -5.38
CA ARG A 199 15.34 -4.21 -6.78
C ARG A 199 14.15 -3.32 -7.13
N LEU A 200 13.14 -3.21 -6.26
CA LEU A 200 12.01 -2.29 -6.46
C LEU A 200 12.48 -0.83 -6.53
N ARG A 201 13.40 -0.41 -5.65
CA ARG A 201 13.99 0.94 -5.68
C ARG A 201 14.70 1.22 -7.00
N ASP A 202 15.51 0.28 -7.47
CA ASP A 202 16.22 0.40 -8.76
C ASP A 202 15.25 0.55 -9.93
N LEU A 203 14.17 -0.25 -9.96
CA LEU A 203 13.14 -0.14 -11.00
C LEU A 203 12.41 1.20 -10.97
N VAL A 204 12.03 1.67 -9.79
CA VAL A 204 11.40 2.99 -9.63
C VAL A 204 12.34 4.10 -10.09
N ALA A 205 13.62 4.04 -9.73
CA ALA A 205 14.61 5.02 -10.16
C ALA A 205 14.76 5.04 -11.68
N LYS A 206 14.92 3.87 -12.32
CA LYS A 206 15.01 3.75 -13.79
C LYS A 206 13.74 4.23 -14.49
N ARG A 207 12.56 3.91 -13.96
CA ARG A 207 11.28 4.38 -14.50
C ARG A 207 11.19 5.90 -14.44
N ARG A 208 11.59 6.53 -13.34
CA ARG A 208 11.63 8.00 -13.20
C ARG A 208 12.59 8.67 -14.19
N MET A 209 13.61 7.93 -14.65
CA MET A 209 14.51 8.37 -15.72
C MET A 209 13.95 8.12 -17.13
N GLY A 210 12.71 7.64 -17.26
CA GLY A 210 12.03 7.42 -18.53
C GLY A 210 12.24 6.03 -19.14
N ALA A 211 12.76 5.05 -18.40
CA ALA A 211 12.86 3.68 -18.89
C ALA A 211 11.46 3.09 -19.16
N ASP A 212 11.29 2.49 -20.33
CA ASP A 212 10.10 1.71 -20.69
C ASP A 212 10.19 0.27 -20.15
N ASP A 213 9.15 -0.52 -20.38
CA ASP A 213 9.03 -1.87 -19.82
C ASP A 213 10.10 -2.83 -20.34
N ALA A 214 10.53 -2.65 -21.59
CA ALA A 214 11.60 -3.42 -22.20
C ALA A 214 12.96 -3.09 -21.56
N ALA A 215 13.26 -1.80 -21.38
CA ALA A 215 14.49 -1.33 -20.73
C ALA A 215 14.55 -1.70 -19.24
N LEU A 216 13.39 -1.80 -18.58
CA LEU A 216 13.28 -2.31 -17.21
C LEU A 216 13.36 -3.84 -17.13
N GLY A 217 13.27 -4.54 -18.26
CA GLY A 217 13.21 -6.00 -18.31
C GLY A 217 11.98 -6.55 -17.59
N ILE A 218 10.84 -5.84 -17.66
CA ILE A 218 9.55 -6.23 -17.07
C ILE A 218 8.50 -6.58 -18.12
N ALA A 219 8.83 -6.47 -19.42
CA ALA A 219 8.00 -6.97 -20.49
C ALA A 219 7.76 -8.48 -20.30
N CYS A 220 6.50 -8.91 -20.39
CA CYS A 220 6.12 -10.30 -20.25
C CYS A 220 6.04 -10.96 -21.63
N GLU A 221 6.62 -12.14 -21.76
CA GLU A 221 6.29 -13.08 -22.82
C GLU A 221 5.24 -14.07 -22.28
N ALA A 222 4.35 -14.54 -23.16
CA ALA A 222 3.40 -15.58 -22.79
C ALA A 222 4.15 -16.92 -22.73
N ASP A 223 4.37 -17.44 -21.52
CA ASP A 223 5.05 -18.72 -21.33
C ASP A 223 4.04 -19.88 -21.25
N ASP A 224 4.17 -20.86 -22.14
CA ASP A 224 3.60 -22.19 -21.94
C ASP A 224 4.40 -22.93 -20.87
N TRP A 225 3.74 -23.45 -19.84
CA TRP A 225 4.41 -24.17 -18.74
C TRP A 225 4.98 -25.50 -19.22
N SER A 226 6.23 -25.79 -18.86
CA SER A 226 6.83 -27.11 -19.03
C SER A 226 6.17 -28.16 -18.14
N SER A 227 6.31 -29.43 -18.53
CA SER A 227 5.89 -30.57 -17.71
C SER A 227 6.58 -30.59 -16.34
N GLU A 228 7.83 -30.15 -16.29
CA GLU A 228 8.67 -30.05 -15.11
C GLU A 228 8.11 -29.00 -14.15
N LEU A 229 7.74 -27.82 -14.66
CA LEU A 229 7.13 -26.78 -13.85
C LEU A 229 5.79 -27.23 -13.29
N ALA A 230 4.94 -27.85 -14.12
CA ALA A 230 3.66 -28.40 -13.70
C ALA A 230 3.81 -29.46 -12.57
N ALA A 231 4.85 -30.29 -12.62
CA ALA A 231 5.15 -31.25 -11.56
C ALA A 231 5.51 -30.55 -10.23
N VAL A 232 6.27 -29.45 -10.29
CA VAL A 232 6.59 -28.62 -9.11
C VAL A 232 5.32 -28.00 -8.51
N VAL A 233 4.40 -27.50 -9.34
CA VAL A 233 3.09 -26.99 -8.88
C VAL A 233 2.35 -28.06 -8.10
N ALA A 234 2.18 -29.24 -8.71
CA ALA A 234 1.46 -30.34 -8.10
C ALA A 234 2.09 -30.77 -6.77
N ALA A 235 3.42 -30.84 -6.70
CA ALA A 235 4.12 -31.14 -5.46
C ALA A 235 3.94 -30.03 -4.41
N SER A 236 3.95 -28.75 -4.79
CA SER A 236 3.77 -27.64 -3.86
C SER A 236 2.39 -27.61 -3.20
N GLN A 237 1.36 -28.10 -3.90
CA GLN A 237 -0.02 -28.15 -3.42
C GLN A 237 -0.32 -29.39 -2.55
N ASP A 238 0.48 -30.45 -2.68
CA ASP A 238 0.33 -31.70 -1.92
C ASP A 238 1.54 -31.90 -0.98
N PRO A 239 1.39 -31.65 0.34
CA PRO A 239 2.48 -31.75 1.30
C PRO A 239 3.06 -33.17 1.45
N THR A 240 2.37 -34.20 0.94
CA THR A 240 2.82 -35.59 1.01
C THR A 240 3.73 -36.02 -0.14
N ARG A 241 3.75 -35.27 -1.24
CA ARG A 241 4.61 -35.55 -2.39
C ARG A 241 6.04 -35.09 -2.14
N SER A 242 7.03 -35.68 -2.80
CA SER A 242 8.37 -35.10 -2.86
C SER A 242 8.49 -34.21 -4.09
N PHE A 243 9.37 -33.21 -4.05
CA PHE A 243 9.77 -32.52 -5.26
C PHE A 243 10.69 -33.44 -6.07
N ASP A 244 10.42 -33.59 -7.36
CA ASP A 244 11.32 -34.33 -8.25
C ASP A 244 12.60 -33.51 -8.48
N GLN A 245 13.71 -33.99 -7.93
CA GLN A 245 15.00 -33.30 -8.00
C GLN A 245 15.53 -33.22 -9.45
N GLY A 246 15.22 -34.23 -10.28
CA GLY A 246 15.57 -34.21 -11.71
C GLY A 246 14.84 -33.10 -12.44
N GLY A 247 13.52 -33.01 -12.26
CA GLY A 247 12.69 -31.93 -12.81
C GLY A 247 13.11 -30.55 -12.32
N LEU A 248 13.40 -30.37 -11.02
CA LEU A 248 13.89 -29.09 -10.48
C LEU A 248 15.21 -28.63 -11.12
N ALA A 249 16.14 -29.55 -11.35
CA ALA A 249 17.43 -29.25 -11.97
C ALA A 249 17.29 -28.86 -13.45
N ALA A 250 16.27 -29.39 -14.14
CA ALA A 250 15.99 -29.12 -15.55
C ALA A 250 15.36 -27.73 -15.80
N LEU A 251 14.69 -27.14 -14.80
CA LEU A 251 14.08 -25.81 -14.94
C LEU A 251 15.13 -24.72 -15.23
N ALA A 252 14.78 -23.77 -16.10
CA ALA A 252 15.63 -22.64 -16.47
C ALA A 252 14.82 -21.34 -16.55
N GLY A 253 15.52 -20.20 -16.64
CA GLY A 253 14.91 -18.89 -16.87
C GLY A 253 13.80 -18.54 -15.87
N GLY A 254 12.66 -18.07 -16.40
CA GLY A 254 11.47 -17.70 -15.62
C GLY A 254 10.86 -18.87 -14.84
N GLU A 255 10.86 -20.09 -15.40
CA GLU A 255 10.31 -21.27 -14.72
C GLU A 255 11.09 -21.63 -13.45
N ARG A 256 12.44 -21.56 -13.51
CA ARG A 256 13.28 -21.76 -12.32
C ARG A 256 13.00 -20.70 -11.27
N ALA A 257 12.91 -19.43 -11.66
CA ALA A 257 12.59 -18.34 -10.73
C ALA A 257 11.23 -18.56 -10.04
N TRP A 258 10.24 -19.06 -10.79
CA TRP A 258 8.93 -19.35 -10.26
C TRP A 258 8.91 -20.56 -9.33
N ALA A 259 9.59 -21.65 -9.70
CA ALA A 259 9.75 -22.80 -8.83
C ALA A 259 10.43 -22.42 -7.50
N VAL A 260 11.44 -21.55 -7.52
CA VAL A 260 12.04 -20.99 -6.28
C VAL A 260 10.98 -20.34 -5.42
N ASN A 261 10.09 -19.54 -5.99
CA ASN A 261 9.04 -18.86 -5.22
C ASN A 261 8.01 -19.84 -4.64
N LEU A 262 7.59 -20.86 -5.39
CA LEU A 262 6.67 -21.88 -4.89
C LEU A 262 7.27 -22.70 -3.76
N VAL A 263 8.49 -23.20 -3.95
CA VAL A 263 9.18 -24.02 -2.95
C VAL A 263 9.47 -23.18 -1.70
N MET A 264 9.87 -21.92 -1.86
CA MET A 264 10.09 -20.99 -0.74
C MET A 264 8.82 -20.79 0.11
N ARG A 265 7.63 -20.70 -0.48
CA ARG A 265 6.37 -20.67 0.29
C ARG A 265 6.15 -21.93 1.13
N GLY A 266 6.54 -23.10 0.60
CA GLY A 266 6.54 -24.34 1.37
C GLY A 266 7.49 -24.26 2.58
N LEU A 267 8.68 -23.70 2.38
CA LEU A 267 9.65 -23.50 3.47
C LEU A 267 9.12 -22.52 4.53
N GLU A 268 8.48 -21.42 4.12
CA GLU A 268 7.80 -20.48 5.02
C GLU A 268 6.71 -21.15 5.88
N GLN A 269 6.08 -22.21 5.38
CA GLN A 269 5.09 -23.03 6.09
C GLN A 269 5.71 -24.15 6.93
N GLY A 270 7.04 -24.23 7.00
CA GLY A 270 7.76 -25.26 7.75
C GLY A 270 7.89 -26.61 7.05
N GLN A 271 7.68 -26.68 5.73
CA GLN A 271 7.83 -27.92 4.99
C GLN A 271 9.33 -28.24 4.78
N ALA A 272 9.90 -29.14 5.57
CA ALA A 272 11.32 -29.50 5.50
C ALA A 272 11.79 -29.94 4.10
N ARG A 273 10.93 -30.62 3.32
CA ARG A 273 11.21 -31.01 1.92
C ARG A 273 11.54 -29.84 1.00
N ALA A 274 11.12 -28.63 1.35
CA ALA A 274 11.41 -27.43 0.58
C ALA A 274 12.88 -27.00 0.67
N GLU A 275 13.58 -27.41 1.73
CA GLU A 275 15.00 -27.09 1.92
C GLU A 275 15.85 -27.71 0.80
N GLU A 276 15.78 -29.03 0.64
CA GLU A 276 16.52 -29.77 -0.41
C GLU A 276 16.13 -29.29 -1.82
N ALA A 277 14.84 -29.03 -2.06
CA ALA A 277 14.38 -28.51 -3.33
C ALA A 277 14.95 -27.12 -3.66
N LEU A 278 15.08 -26.23 -2.67
CA LEU A 278 15.73 -24.93 -2.87
C LEU A 278 17.24 -25.04 -3.08
N GLU A 279 17.90 -26.03 -2.46
CA GLU A 279 19.32 -26.31 -2.73
C GLU A 279 19.54 -26.70 -4.19
N THR A 280 18.68 -27.58 -4.72
CA THR A 280 18.71 -28.00 -6.13
C THR A 280 18.41 -26.84 -7.10
N LEU A 281 17.39 -26.03 -6.80
CA LEU A 281 17.04 -24.88 -7.64
C LEU A 281 18.13 -23.78 -7.64
N GLY A 282 18.75 -23.56 -6.49
CA GLY A 282 19.82 -22.59 -6.31
C GLY A 282 19.43 -21.14 -6.63
N GLY A 283 20.43 -20.34 -7.00
CA GLY A 283 20.25 -18.89 -7.23
C GLY A 283 20.31 -18.05 -5.96
N GLU A 284 20.38 -16.73 -6.13
CA GLU A 284 20.56 -15.79 -5.02
C GLU A 284 19.40 -15.86 -4.01
N ARG A 285 18.15 -15.85 -4.49
CA ARG A 285 16.98 -15.85 -3.61
C ARG A 285 16.85 -17.12 -2.78
N ALA A 286 17.06 -18.30 -3.37
CA ALA A 286 17.04 -19.55 -2.63
C ALA A 286 18.13 -19.57 -1.54
N LYS A 287 19.34 -19.11 -1.86
CA LYS A 287 20.45 -19.00 -0.88
C LYS A 287 20.09 -18.08 0.29
N LEU A 288 19.46 -16.93 0.03
CA LEU A 288 19.01 -16.00 1.07
C LEU A 288 17.92 -16.64 1.96
N ALA A 289 16.91 -17.26 1.36
CA ALA A 289 15.83 -17.94 2.09
C ALA A 289 16.38 -19.07 2.98
N LEU A 290 17.26 -19.92 2.44
CA LEU A 290 17.90 -21.01 3.18
C LEU A 290 18.75 -20.50 4.34
N ALA A 291 19.50 -19.42 4.14
CA ALA A 291 20.33 -18.82 5.19
C ALA A 291 19.49 -18.24 6.33
N ASP A 292 18.33 -17.65 6.03
CA ASP A 292 17.39 -17.16 7.04
C ASP A 292 16.69 -18.32 7.76
N TRP A 293 16.18 -19.31 7.02
CA TRP A 293 15.57 -20.52 7.56
C TRP A 293 16.47 -21.25 8.56
N ARG A 294 17.71 -21.57 8.16
CA ARG A 294 18.69 -22.29 9.00
C ARG A 294 19.10 -21.51 10.25
N ALA A 295 19.01 -20.18 10.20
CA ALA A 295 19.28 -19.31 11.33
C ALA A 295 18.04 -19.03 12.19
N GLY A 296 16.88 -19.64 11.86
CA GLY A 296 15.61 -19.40 12.56
C GLY A 296 15.02 -18.00 12.35
N ARG A 297 15.47 -17.26 11.32
CA ARG A 297 14.99 -15.91 10.99
C ARG A 297 13.80 -15.98 10.04
N VAL A 298 12.64 -16.33 10.58
CA VAL A 298 11.37 -16.35 9.84
C VAL A 298 10.36 -15.52 10.61
N ASP A 299 9.86 -14.45 9.99
CA ASP A 299 8.88 -13.60 10.67
C ASP A 299 7.57 -14.36 10.91
N PRO A 300 6.86 -14.09 12.01
CA PRO A 300 5.50 -14.58 12.19
C PRO A 300 4.57 -13.97 11.13
N GLU A 301 3.45 -14.67 10.83
CA GLU A 301 2.34 -14.08 10.06
C GLU A 301 1.56 -13.05 10.87
#